data_AF-A0A0D8XV51-F1
#
_entry.id   AF-A0A0D8XV51-F1
#
_cell.length_a   1.000
_cell.length_b   1.000
_cell.length_c   1.000
_cell.angle_alpha   90.00
_cell.angle_beta   90.00
_cell.angle_gamma   90.00
#
_symmetry.space_group_name_H-M   'P 1'
#
loop_
_entity.id
_entity.type
_entity.pdbx_description
1 polymer ?
#
loop_
_entity_poly.entity_id
_entity_poly.type
_entity_poly.pdbx_seq_one_letter_code
_entity_poly.pdbx_strand_id
1 'polypeptide(L)'
;MIGLVNDNDGSLLQRRFSEDPFLKYKGKPKISWEDLKGYSIDQARVGPGELGRPVFLPNDSQIQKEALTLYKANGYNAYISDMISLNRSIKDVRNPLCKNMKYNSHLPTVSVIFPFHEEHNSTLLRSVYSIINRSPKELLKEIILVDDFSEKPFLKKPLEDFIERQNLNKLVKVLRTNKREGLIRARQLGAAKATGDVLIFLDAHSEANYNWLPPLLDPIVTDYRTVVCPFVDIIDCESYEIRRQDDGARGIFLCHISCLYSNSMTYEYCSEINIGFFIPIT
;
A
#
# COMPACT_ATOMS: atom_id res chain seq x y z
N MET A 1 -24.96 -4.35 -9.34
CA MET A 1 -26.07 -3.39 -9.15
C MET A 1 -26.35 -3.30 -7.66
N ILE A 2 -25.72 -2.35 -6.97
CA ILE A 2 -25.89 -2.07 -5.53
C ILE A 2 -25.75 -0.54 -5.45
N GLY A 3 -26.72 0.25 -5.02
CA GLY A 3 -27.81 -0.03 -4.08
C GLY A 3 -27.64 0.89 -2.87
N LEU A 4 -27.90 2.16 -3.12
CA LEU A 4 -28.16 3.32 -2.25
C LEU A 4 -28.12 3.09 -0.72
N VAL A 5 -27.34 3.93 -0.04
CA VAL A 5 -27.53 4.24 1.39
C VAL A 5 -28.64 5.29 1.49
N ASN A 6 -29.69 4.95 2.23
CA ASN A 6 -30.76 5.86 2.64
C ASN A 6 -30.19 6.92 3.59
N ASP A 7 -30.26 8.19 3.21
CA ASP A 7 -30.29 9.30 4.15
C ASP A 7 -31.35 10.31 3.70
N ASN A 8 -32.22 10.68 4.65
CA ASN A 8 -33.38 11.55 4.51
C ASN A 8 -32.99 13.03 4.36
N ASP A 9 -32.23 13.39 3.31
CA ASP A 9 -32.10 14.79 2.93
C ASP A 9 -31.94 14.91 1.40
N GLY A 10 -33.04 15.30 0.75
CA GLY A 10 -33.24 15.22 -0.70
C GLY A 10 -32.49 16.27 -1.52
N SER A 11 -31.15 16.24 -1.54
CA SER A 11 -30.38 17.11 -2.46
C SER A 11 -29.06 16.55 -3.03
N LEU A 12 -28.78 15.24 -2.93
CA LEU A 12 -27.50 14.67 -3.38
C LEU A 12 -27.52 13.88 -4.69
N LEU A 13 -28.31 14.29 -5.69
CA LEU A 13 -28.26 13.70 -7.05
C LEU A 13 -28.33 14.74 -8.16
N GLN A 14 -27.36 15.66 -8.19
CA GLN A 14 -27.00 16.38 -9.41
C GLN A 14 -25.59 16.99 -9.35
N ARG A 15 -24.57 16.22 -8.97
CA ARG A 15 -23.19 16.59 -9.35
C ARG A 15 -23.04 16.35 -10.84
N ARG A 16 -22.95 17.43 -11.62
CA ARG A 16 -22.73 17.41 -13.07
C ARG A 16 -21.51 16.53 -13.40
N PHE A 17 -21.74 15.38 -14.03
CA PHE A 17 -20.72 14.44 -14.54
C PHE A 17 -19.95 14.96 -15.77
N SER A 18 -19.66 16.26 -15.86
CA SER A 18 -19.22 16.89 -17.11
C SER A 18 -17.76 17.35 -17.11
N GLU A 19 -17.11 17.50 -15.96
CA GLU A 19 -15.80 18.16 -15.89
C GLU A 19 -14.74 17.25 -15.28
N ASP A 20 -13.59 17.19 -15.94
CA ASP A 20 -12.43 16.43 -15.49
C ASP A 20 -11.84 17.06 -14.21
N PRO A 21 -11.86 16.37 -13.06
CA PRO A 21 -11.39 16.92 -11.79
C PRO A 21 -9.88 17.17 -11.78
N PHE A 22 -9.13 16.53 -12.69
CA PHE A 22 -7.68 16.62 -12.78
C PHE A 22 -7.19 17.54 -13.91
N LEU A 23 -8.08 18.30 -14.55
CA LEU A 23 -7.72 19.21 -15.64
C LEU A 23 -6.59 20.17 -15.25
N LYS A 24 -6.55 20.63 -14.00
CA LYS A 24 -5.50 21.52 -13.47
C LYS A 24 -4.09 20.91 -13.44
N TYR A 25 -3.97 19.58 -13.48
CA TYR A 25 -2.70 18.84 -13.46
C TYR A 25 -2.21 18.47 -14.86
N LYS A 26 -3.05 18.60 -15.90
CA LYS A 26 -2.68 18.26 -17.28
C LYS A 26 -1.72 19.29 -17.89
N GLY A 27 -0.83 18.82 -18.77
CA GLY A 27 0.10 19.66 -19.55
C GLY A 27 1.24 20.29 -18.73
N LYS A 28 1.47 19.81 -17.51
CA LYS A 28 2.55 20.30 -16.64
C LYS A 28 3.90 19.72 -17.09
N PRO A 29 5.03 20.41 -16.81
CA PRO A 29 6.34 19.89 -17.16
C PRO A 29 6.61 18.57 -16.43
N LYS A 30 7.28 17.64 -17.12
CA LYS A 30 7.66 16.34 -16.55
C LYS A 30 9.01 16.44 -15.83
N ILE A 31 9.07 15.96 -14.58
CA ILE A 31 10.27 15.95 -13.74
C ILE A 31 10.60 14.54 -13.27
N SER A 32 11.82 14.33 -12.79
CA SER A 32 12.16 13.12 -12.05
C SER A 32 11.71 13.28 -10.60
N TRP A 33 10.99 12.30 -10.09
CA TRP A 33 10.55 12.22 -8.70
C TRP A 33 11.44 11.29 -7.84
N GLU A 34 12.56 10.81 -8.38
CA GLU A 34 13.49 9.94 -7.66
C GLU A 34 14.17 10.70 -6.50
N ASP A 35 14.01 10.20 -5.26
CA ASP A 35 14.76 10.67 -4.11
C ASP A 35 16.13 9.97 -4.05
N LEU A 36 17.07 10.47 -4.84
CA LEU A 36 18.43 9.92 -4.91
C LEU A 36 19.16 9.98 -3.56
N LYS A 37 18.90 11.01 -2.74
CA LYS A 37 19.54 11.17 -1.44
C LYS A 37 19.02 10.13 -0.45
N GLY A 38 17.70 9.98 -0.36
CA GLY A 38 17.07 8.95 0.45
C GLY A 38 17.51 7.55 0.03
N TYR A 39 17.55 7.30 -1.28
CA TYR A 39 18.04 6.04 -1.83
C TYR A 39 19.50 5.75 -1.41
N SER A 40 20.42 6.71 -1.55
CA SER A 40 21.82 6.52 -1.14
C SER A 40 21.98 6.27 0.35
N ILE A 41 21.17 6.91 1.21
CA ILE A 41 21.17 6.66 2.65
C ILE A 41 20.69 5.23 2.93
N ASP A 42 19.62 4.79 2.28
CA ASP A 42 19.08 3.45 2.43
C ASP A 42 20.06 2.37 1.96
N GLN A 43 20.85 2.64 0.91
CA GLN A 43 21.91 1.72 0.46
C GLN A 43 23.05 1.53 1.48
N ALA A 44 23.24 2.47 2.41
CA ALA A 44 24.27 2.41 3.44
C ALA A 44 23.79 1.70 4.72
N ARG A 45 22.50 1.36 4.83
CA ARG A 45 21.96 0.72 6.03
C ARG A 45 22.45 -0.71 6.18
N VAL A 46 22.66 -1.09 7.43
CA VAL A 46 23.10 -2.44 7.82
C VAL A 46 22.23 -2.95 8.96
N GLY A 47 21.93 -4.24 8.95
CA GLY A 47 21.07 -4.87 9.94
C GLY A 47 20.27 -6.04 9.37
N PRO A 48 19.49 -6.74 10.21
CA PRO A 48 18.63 -7.82 9.78
C PRO A 48 17.59 -7.32 8.77
N GLY A 49 17.53 -7.97 7.60
CA GLY A 49 16.51 -7.70 6.57
C GLY A 49 16.73 -6.44 5.74
N GLU A 50 17.82 -5.69 5.98
CA GLU A 50 18.20 -4.53 5.16
C GLU A 50 18.47 -4.96 3.71
N LEU A 51 18.14 -4.06 2.78
CA LEU A 51 18.13 -4.30 1.34
C LEU A 51 17.21 -5.47 0.93
N GLY A 52 16.19 -5.78 1.72
CA GLY A 52 15.26 -6.88 1.46
C GLY A 52 15.92 -8.26 1.46
N ARG A 53 17.05 -8.43 2.16
CA ARG A 53 17.75 -9.72 2.28
C ARG A 53 17.01 -10.67 3.23
N PRO A 54 17.13 -12.00 3.05
CA PRO A 54 16.53 -12.96 3.96
C PRO A 54 17.13 -12.85 5.37
N VAL A 55 16.29 -13.04 6.38
CA VAL A 55 16.67 -13.19 7.78
C VAL A 55 16.43 -14.63 8.19
N PHE A 56 17.34 -15.18 8.99
CA PHE A 56 17.24 -16.53 9.52
C PHE A 56 17.12 -16.48 11.04
N LEU A 57 16.31 -17.38 11.59
CA LEU A 57 16.19 -17.53 13.03
C LEU A 57 17.51 -18.03 13.64
N PRO A 58 17.88 -17.54 14.83
CA PRO A 58 18.95 -18.16 15.63
C PRO A 58 18.67 -19.65 15.86
N ASN A 59 19.74 -20.45 15.96
CA ASN A 59 19.63 -21.88 16.26
C ASN A 59 19.38 -22.12 17.77
N ASP A 60 18.20 -21.69 18.23
CA ASP A 60 17.74 -21.82 19.60
C ASP A 60 16.33 -22.44 19.63
N SER A 61 16.16 -23.49 20.44
CA SER A 61 14.92 -24.26 20.48
C SER A 61 13.71 -23.49 21.07
N GLN A 62 13.95 -22.54 21.96
CA GLN A 62 12.90 -21.71 22.55
C GLN A 62 12.44 -20.66 21.53
N ILE A 63 13.39 -20.00 20.85
CA ILE A 63 13.10 -19.05 19.78
C ILE A 63 12.31 -19.71 18.66
N GLN A 64 12.70 -20.92 18.23
CA GLN A 64 11.99 -21.65 17.18
C GLN A 64 10.54 -22.00 17.58
N LYS A 65 10.31 -22.37 18.85
CA LYS A 65 8.96 -22.64 19.37
C LYS A 65 8.10 -21.37 19.41
N GLU A 66 8.67 -20.25 19.82
CA GLU A 66 8.00 -18.96 19.85
C GLU A 66 7.66 -18.49 18.42
N ALA A 67 8.62 -18.54 17.51
CA ALA A 67 8.43 -18.21 16.10
C ALA A 67 7.34 -19.08 15.45
N LEU A 68 7.30 -20.38 15.74
CA LEU A 68 6.25 -21.27 15.25
C LEU A 68 4.86 -20.91 15.80
N THR A 69 4.79 -20.49 17.07
CA THR A 69 3.54 -20.04 17.70
C THR A 69 3.02 -18.77 17.02
N LEU A 70 3.90 -17.81 16.78
CA LEU A 70 3.60 -16.58 16.06
C LEU A 70 3.24 -16.85 14.59
N TYR A 71 3.89 -17.82 13.94
CA TYR A 71 3.57 -18.23 12.58
C TYR A 71 2.14 -18.78 12.48
N LYS A 72 1.74 -19.64 13.40
CA LYS A 72 0.37 -20.20 13.43
C LYS A 72 -0.69 -19.13 13.67
N ALA A 73 -0.37 -18.08 14.43
CA ALA A 73 -1.31 -17.00 14.75
C ALA A 73 -1.50 -15.99 13.61
N ASN A 74 -0.46 -15.74 12.80
CA ASN A 74 -0.46 -14.67 11.79
C ASN A 74 -0.38 -15.17 10.34
N GLY A 75 0.03 -16.42 10.11
CA GLY A 75 0.26 -17.00 8.77
C GLY A 75 1.64 -16.69 8.18
N TYR A 76 2.50 -16.00 8.93
CA TYR A 76 3.87 -15.63 8.56
C TYR A 76 4.75 -15.49 9.81
N ASN A 77 6.08 -15.44 9.63
CA ASN A 77 7.04 -15.43 10.72
C ASN A 77 7.14 -14.05 11.42
N ALA A 78 6.15 -13.75 12.26
CA ALA A 78 6.09 -12.50 13.03
C ALA A 78 7.31 -12.29 13.95
N TYR A 79 7.97 -13.35 14.42
CA TYR A 79 9.20 -13.24 15.19
C TYR A 79 10.33 -12.60 14.37
N ILE A 80 10.54 -13.07 13.13
CA ILE A 80 11.50 -12.44 12.21
C ILE A 80 11.10 -11.00 11.90
N SER A 81 9.80 -10.75 11.73
CA SER A 81 9.29 -9.38 11.55
C SER A 81 9.73 -8.45 12.68
N ASP A 82 9.65 -8.91 13.94
CA ASP A 82 10.03 -8.11 15.10
C ASP A 82 11.54 -7.85 15.19
N MET A 83 12.37 -8.72 14.61
CA MET A 83 13.82 -8.52 14.50
C MET A 83 14.20 -7.51 13.41
N ILE A 84 13.33 -7.29 12.43
CA ILE A 84 13.59 -6.41 11.29
C ILE A 84 13.15 -4.99 11.63
N SER A 85 13.97 -4.00 11.27
CA SER A 85 13.65 -2.59 11.44
C SER A 85 12.33 -2.20 10.75
N LEU A 86 11.50 -1.40 11.42
CA LEU A 86 10.29 -0.82 10.82
C LEU A 86 10.61 0.06 9.61
N ASN A 87 11.82 0.62 9.57
CA ASN A 87 12.34 1.47 8.51
C ASN A 87 13.42 0.77 7.68
N ARG A 88 13.36 -0.56 7.53
CA ARG A 88 14.36 -1.29 6.76
C ARG A 88 14.45 -0.78 5.32
N SER A 89 15.66 -0.70 4.78
CA SER A 89 15.87 -0.50 3.35
C SER A 89 15.44 -1.74 2.57
N ILE A 90 15.09 -1.53 1.31
CA ILE A 90 14.69 -2.58 0.39
C ILE A 90 15.56 -2.52 -0.87
N LYS A 91 15.65 -3.65 -1.58
CA LYS A 91 16.30 -3.71 -2.88
C LYS A 91 15.39 -3.08 -3.93
N ASP A 92 15.97 -2.23 -4.77
CA ASP A 92 15.27 -1.76 -5.96
C ASP A 92 15.20 -2.89 -6.98
N VAL A 93 14.03 -3.50 -7.08
CA VAL A 93 13.75 -4.60 -8.00
C VAL A 93 13.09 -4.13 -9.30
N ARG A 94 12.87 -2.83 -9.49
CA ARG A 94 12.24 -2.27 -10.69
C ARG A 94 13.09 -2.51 -11.94
N ASN A 95 12.46 -2.43 -13.11
CA ASN A 95 13.19 -2.42 -14.37
C ASN A 95 14.14 -1.19 -14.41
N PRO A 96 15.40 -1.31 -14.86
CA PRO A 96 16.34 -0.20 -14.94
C PRO A 96 15.80 1.03 -15.71
N LEU A 97 14.93 0.82 -16.69
CA LEU A 97 14.31 1.91 -17.47
C LEU A 97 13.40 2.79 -16.62
N CYS A 98 12.78 2.26 -15.55
CA CYS A 98 11.90 3.02 -14.67
C CYS A 98 12.62 4.18 -13.99
N LYS A 99 13.94 4.06 -13.74
CA LYS A 99 14.76 5.09 -13.08
C LYS A 99 14.91 6.36 -13.91
N ASN A 100 14.74 6.25 -15.23
CA ASN A 100 14.89 7.37 -16.16
C ASN A 100 13.53 7.99 -16.54
N MET A 101 12.43 7.44 -16.05
CA MET A 101 11.09 7.95 -16.33
C MET A 101 10.84 9.28 -15.62
N LYS A 102 10.05 10.14 -16.27
CA LYS A 102 9.63 11.44 -15.75
C LYS A 102 8.12 11.52 -15.76
N TYR A 103 7.56 12.13 -14.73
CA TYR A 103 6.12 12.25 -14.50
C TYR A 103 5.74 13.71 -14.33
N ASN A 104 4.45 14.04 -14.42
CA ASN A 104 3.97 15.40 -14.19
C ASN A 104 4.50 15.97 -12.87
N SER A 105 4.98 17.22 -12.92
CA SER A 105 5.50 17.95 -11.75
C SER A 105 4.44 18.31 -10.72
N HIS A 106 3.16 18.28 -11.10
CA HIS A 106 2.05 18.49 -10.20
C HIS A 106 1.13 17.28 -10.31
N LEU A 107 0.95 16.58 -9.20
CA LEU A 107 0.13 15.39 -9.11
C LEU A 107 -0.96 15.60 -8.03
N PRO A 108 -2.09 14.90 -8.13
CA PRO A 108 -3.14 14.93 -7.11
C PRO A 108 -2.65 14.36 -5.78
N THR A 109 -3.27 14.82 -4.69
CA THR A 109 -2.97 14.29 -3.36
C THR A 109 -3.68 12.96 -3.13
N VAL A 110 -3.11 12.12 -2.24
CA VAL A 110 -3.62 10.77 -1.99
C VAL A 110 -3.99 10.53 -0.53
N SER A 111 -5.06 9.76 -0.34
CA SER A 111 -5.37 9.10 0.94
C SER A 111 -5.06 7.62 0.81
N VAL A 112 -4.15 7.12 1.64
CA VAL A 112 -3.78 5.70 1.67
C VAL A 112 -4.59 5.00 2.75
N ILE A 113 -5.29 3.93 2.39
CA ILE A 113 -6.22 3.21 3.28
C ILE A 113 -5.68 1.81 3.52
N PHE A 114 -5.45 1.48 4.79
CA PHE A 114 -5.06 0.16 5.26
C PHE A 114 -6.19 -0.47 6.09
N PRO A 115 -7.02 -1.33 5.51
CA PRO A 115 -7.88 -2.20 6.30
C PRO A 115 -7.02 -3.24 7.02
N PHE A 116 -7.26 -3.48 8.30
CA PHE A 116 -6.58 -4.51 9.06
C PHE A 116 -7.51 -5.19 10.06
N HIS A 117 -7.25 -6.46 10.31
CA HIS A 117 -7.90 -7.22 11.36
C HIS A 117 -6.89 -8.22 11.91
N GLU A 118 -6.65 -8.18 13.23
CA GLU A 118 -5.72 -9.10 13.89
C GLU A 118 -4.31 -9.11 13.26
N GLU A 119 -3.87 -8.00 12.67
CA GLU A 119 -2.54 -7.90 12.05
C GLU A 119 -1.44 -7.85 13.11
N HIS A 120 -0.24 -8.36 12.80
CA HIS A 120 0.90 -8.24 13.72
C HIS A 120 1.42 -6.79 13.79
N ASN A 121 1.94 -6.38 14.94
CA ASN A 121 2.28 -4.97 15.18
C ASN A 121 3.40 -4.48 14.24
N SER A 122 4.47 -5.25 14.13
CA SER A 122 5.64 -4.83 13.34
C SER A 122 5.37 -4.84 11.84
N THR A 123 4.51 -5.74 11.32
CA THR A 123 4.09 -5.72 9.91
C THR A 123 3.26 -4.48 9.60
N LEU A 124 2.22 -4.21 10.39
CA LEU A 124 1.37 -3.01 10.23
C LEU A 124 2.19 -1.72 10.27
N LEU A 125 3.03 -1.56 11.29
CA LEU A 125 3.83 -0.35 11.44
C LEU A 125 4.85 -0.20 10.30
N ARG A 126 5.49 -1.30 9.88
CA ARG A 126 6.44 -1.27 8.75
C ARG A 126 5.76 -0.87 7.45
N SER A 127 4.52 -1.32 7.22
CA SER A 127 3.71 -0.85 6.09
C SER A 127 3.50 0.66 6.13
N VAL A 128 3.07 1.20 7.28
CA VAL A 128 2.87 2.65 7.45
C VAL A 128 4.16 3.42 7.24
N TYR A 129 5.26 3.00 7.86
CA TYR A 129 6.57 3.63 7.70
C TYR A 129 7.08 3.58 6.27
N SER A 130 6.84 2.49 5.54
CA SER A 130 7.24 2.38 4.13
C SER A 130 6.58 3.47 3.28
N ILE A 131 5.30 3.78 3.52
CA ILE A 131 4.57 4.85 2.83
C ILE A 131 5.10 6.21 3.23
N ILE A 132 5.27 6.47 4.53
CA ILE A 132 5.74 7.77 5.02
C ILE A 132 7.14 8.09 4.48
N ASN A 133 8.03 7.09 4.43
CA ASN A 133 9.42 7.30 4.06
C ASN A 133 9.62 7.37 2.53
N ARG A 134 8.80 6.68 1.73
CA ARG A 134 9.01 6.52 0.28
C ARG A 134 7.98 7.23 -0.60
N SER A 135 7.04 7.95 0.01
CA SER A 135 6.11 8.83 -0.71
C SER A 135 6.55 10.30 -0.60
N PRO A 136 6.49 11.07 -1.70
CA PRO A 136 6.70 12.52 -1.64
C PRO A 136 5.70 13.18 -0.68
N LYS A 137 6.21 14.02 0.23
CA LYS A 137 5.42 14.62 1.32
C LYS A 137 4.27 15.50 0.82
N GLU A 138 4.44 16.15 -0.32
CA GLU A 138 3.40 16.97 -0.95
C GLU A 138 2.22 16.16 -1.52
N LEU A 139 2.43 14.88 -1.83
CA LEU A 139 1.40 14.02 -2.42
C LEU A 139 0.63 13.24 -1.36
N LEU A 140 1.30 12.84 -0.27
CA LEU A 140 0.68 12.06 0.80
C LEU A 140 -0.11 12.95 1.75
N LYS A 141 -1.44 12.96 1.62
CA LYS A 141 -2.33 13.78 2.44
C LYS A 141 -2.60 13.16 3.80
N GLU A 142 -2.93 11.86 3.80
CA GLU A 142 -3.26 11.11 5.00
C GLU A 142 -3.12 9.60 4.80
N ILE A 143 -2.96 8.90 5.91
CA ILE A 143 -3.01 7.44 6.01
C ILE A 143 -4.16 7.09 6.95
N ILE A 144 -5.08 6.25 6.50
CA ILE A 144 -6.26 5.81 7.26
C ILE A 144 -6.11 4.32 7.57
N LEU A 145 -5.86 4.01 8.84
CA LEU A 145 -5.83 2.64 9.34
C LEU A 145 -7.25 2.27 9.77
N VAL A 146 -7.86 1.29 9.13
CA VAL A 146 -9.23 0.84 9.44
C VAL A 146 -9.16 -0.48 10.21
N ASP A 147 -9.32 -0.41 11.53
CA ASP A 147 -9.44 -1.57 12.43
C ASP A 147 -10.81 -2.22 12.26
N ASP A 148 -10.86 -3.34 11.55
CA ASP A 148 -12.06 -4.16 11.36
C ASP A 148 -12.26 -5.11 12.56
N PHE A 149 -12.51 -4.54 13.73
CA PHE A 149 -12.84 -5.25 14.96
C PHE A 149 -11.76 -6.24 15.44
N SER A 150 -10.50 -5.80 15.55
CA SER A 150 -9.43 -6.59 16.17
C SER A 150 -9.60 -6.69 17.69
N GLU A 151 -9.09 -7.75 18.31
CA GLU A 151 -9.08 -7.99 19.75
C GLU A 151 -7.68 -7.89 20.35
N LYS A 152 -6.62 -8.06 19.54
CA LYS A 152 -5.22 -7.94 19.98
C LYS A 152 -4.98 -6.64 20.77
N PRO A 153 -4.49 -6.70 22.02
CA PRO A 153 -4.34 -5.53 22.89
C PRO A 153 -3.47 -4.42 22.29
N PHE A 154 -2.43 -4.77 21.55
CA PHE A 154 -1.51 -3.81 20.95
C PHE A 154 -2.15 -2.97 19.84
N LEU A 155 -3.17 -3.48 19.14
CA LEU A 155 -3.89 -2.75 18.08
C LEU A 155 -4.85 -1.69 18.63
N LYS A 156 -5.07 -1.65 19.94
CA LYS A 156 -5.95 -0.69 20.62
C LYS A 156 -5.17 0.56 21.03
N LYS A 157 -5.21 0.89 22.31
CA LYS A 157 -4.54 2.06 22.88
C LYS A 157 -3.03 2.11 22.59
N PRO A 158 -2.26 1.00 22.67
CA PRO A 158 -0.82 1.05 22.40
C PRO A 158 -0.46 1.52 20.99
N LEU A 159 -1.27 1.21 19.98
CA LEU A 159 -1.10 1.70 18.62
C LEU A 159 -1.34 3.21 18.52
N GLU A 160 -2.40 3.71 19.15
CA GLU A 160 -2.70 5.14 19.19
C GLU A 160 -1.61 5.92 19.95
N ASP A 161 -1.19 5.41 21.11
CA ASP A 161 -0.09 5.96 21.90
C ASP A 161 1.23 5.93 21.12
N PHE A 162 1.47 4.91 20.27
CA PHE A 162 2.64 4.86 19.40
C PHE A 162 2.59 5.97 18.33
N ILE A 163 1.45 6.11 17.64
CA ILE A 163 1.24 7.14 16.61
C ILE A 163 1.42 8.54 17.20
N GLU A 164 0.89 8.79 18.38
CA GLU A 164 1.02 10.08 19.07
C GLU A 164 2.47 10.35 19.50
N ARG A 165 3.14 9.37 20.13
CA ARG A 165 4.54 9.53 20.55
C ARG A 165 5.49 9.79 19.39
N GLN A 166 5.21 9.23 18.22
CA GLN A 166 6.00 9.46 17.00
C GLN A 166 5.56 10.74 16.24
N ASN A 167 4.61 11.52 16.78
CA ASN A 167 4.07 12.73 16.17
C ASN A 167 3.49 12.49 14.76
N LEU A 168 2.91 11.30 14.56
CA LEU A 168 2.29 10.88 13.30
C LEU A 168 0.79 11.16 13.26
N ASN A 169 0.18 11.59 14.36
CA ASN A 169 -1.25 11.88 14.50
C ASN A 169 -1.82 12.90 13.49
N LYS A 170 -0.97 13.77 12.93
CA LYS A 170 -1.39 14.70 11.86
C LYS A 170 -1.59 14.01 10.51
N LEU A 171 -0.89 12.89 10.29
CA LEU A 171 -0.85 12.18 9.02
C LEU A 171 -1.63 10.86 9.08
N VAL A 172 -1.51 10.11 10.18
CA VAL A 172 -2.10 8.79 10.37
C VAL A 172 -3.34 8.90 11.26
N LYS A 173 -4.46 8.40 10.75
CA LYS A 173 -5.75 8.35 11.44
C LYS A 173 -6.17 6.90 11.64
N VAL A 174 -6.64 6.56 12.84
CA VAL A 174 -7.18 5.23 13.13
C VAL A 174 -8.70 5.32 13.16
N LEU A 175 -9.36 4.52 12.32
CA LEU A 175 -10.81 4.33 12.27
C LEU A 175 -11.12 2.94 12.82
N ARG A 176 -12.05 2.82 13.77
CA ARG A 176 -12.43 1.54 14.38
C ARG A 176 -13.88 1.20 14.08
N THR A 177 -14.13 -0.05 13.73
CA THR A 177 -15.50 -0.57 13.58
C THR A 177 -16.03 -1.11 14.90
N ASN A 178 -17.35 -1.00 15.12
CA ASN A 178 -18.02 -1.51 16.33
C ASN A 178 -18.28 -3.02 16.28
N LYS A 179 -18.17 -3.63 15.10
CA LYS A 179 -18.37 -5.05 14.83
C LYS A 179 -17.52 -5.46 13.64
N ARG A 180 -17.32 -6.76 13.45
CA ARG A 180 -16.64 -7.28 12.26
C ARG A 180 -17.47 -7.05 11.01
N GLU A 181 -17.00 -6.17 10.13
CA GLU A 181 -17.68 -5.79 8.88
C GLU A 181 -17.11 -6.55 7.66
N GLY A 182 -15.84 -6.95 7.74
CA GLY A 182 -15.12 -7.61 6.66
C GLY A 182 -14.35 -6.63 5.76
N LEU A 183 -13.36 -7.17 5.04
CA LEU A 183 -12.37 -6.41 4.25
C LEU A 183 -13.01 -5.38 3.31
N ILE A 184 -14.08 -5.77 2.59
CA ILE A 184 -14.73 -4.91 1.60
C ILE A 184 -15.35 -3.68 2.26
N ARG A 185 -16.12 -3.88 3.34
CA ARG A 185 -16.77 -2.77 4.06
C ARG A 185 -15.75 -1.93 4.82
N ALA A 186 -14.70 -2.53 5.38
CA ALA A 186 -13.61 -1.78 5.98
C ALA A 186 -12.95 -0.81 4.96
N ARG A 187 -12.70 -1.27 3.73
CA ARG A 187 -12.22 -0.40 2.64
C ARG A 187 -13.22 0.71 2.32
N GLN A 188 -14.52 0.42 2.23
CA GLN A 188 -15.56 1.42 1.98
C GLN A 188 -15.65 2.47 3.10
N LEU A 189 -15.54 2.06 4.36
CA LEU A 189 -15.53 2.96 5.52
C LEU A 189 -14.31 3.89 5.50
N GLY A 190 -13.14 3.36 5.17
CA GLY A 190 -11.93 4.16 4.96
C GLY A 190 -12.10 5.16 3.82
N ALA A 191 -12.65 4.72 2.68
CA ALA A 191 -12.93 5.55 1.52
C ALA A 191 -13.90 6.71 1.84
N ALA A 192 -14.95 6.44 2.61
CA ALA A 192 -15.92 7.45 3.03
C ALA A 192 -15.35 8.52 3.96
N LYS A 193 -14.21 8.25 4.63
CA LYS A 193 -13.52 9.20 5.51
C LYS A 193 -12.32 9.88 4.86
N ALA A 194 -11.91 9.44 3.68
CA ALA A 194 -10.78 9.99 2.96
C ALA A 194 -11.10 11.36 2.37
N THR A 195 -10.08 12.22 2.33
CA THR A 195 -10.15 13.61 1.87
C THR A 195 -9.16 13.92 0.75
N GLY A 196 -8.30 12.96 0.38
CA GLY A 196 -7.38 13.05 -0.76
C GLY A 196 -8.13 13.03 -2.09
N ASP A 197 -7.45 13.52 -3.13
CA ASP A 197 -8.04 13.56 -4.47
C ASP A 197 -8.10 12.16 -5.11
N VAL A 198 -7.18 11.26 -4.73
CA VAL A 198 -7.11 9.85 -5.17
C VAL A 198 -7.04 8.91 -3.96
N LEU A 199 -7.74 7.78 -4.05
CA LEU A 199 -7.65 6.71 -3.05
C LEU A 199 -6.64 5.65 -3.44
N ILE A 200 -5.84 5.22 -2.46
CA ILE A 200 -4.94 4.07 -2.60
C ILE A 200 -5.29 3.07 -1.52
N PHE A 201 -5.61 1.84 -1.92
CA PHE A 201 -5.83 0.74 -0.98
C PHE A 201 -4.59 -0.14 -0.94
N LEU A 202 -4.09 -0.41 0.26
CA LEU A 202 -2.96 -1.29 0.50
C LEU A 202 -3.28 -2.26 1.63
N ASP A 203 -2.72 -3.45 1.57
CA ASP A 203 -2.84 -4.41 2.67
C ASP A 203 -1.85 -4.06 3.79
N ALA A 204 -2.22 -4.39 5.03
CA ALA A 204 -1.52 -4.01 6.26
C ALA A 204 -0.19 -4.76 6.52
N HIS A 205 0.34 -5.44 5.52
CA HIS A 205 1.62 -6.16 5.53
C HIS A 205 2.37 -5.97 4.19
N SER A 206 2.21 -4.81 3.57
CA SER A 206 2.91 -4.41 2.34
C SER A 206 4.09 -3.47 2.63
N GLU A 207 5.09 -3.42 1.76
CA GLU A 207 6.18 -2.43 1.84
C GLU A 207 6.34 -1.75 0.48
N ALA A 208 6.15 -0.43 0.41
CA ALA A 208 6.25 0.29 -0.84
C ALA A 208 7.70 0.37 -1.36
N ASN A 209 7.88 0.31 -2.68
CA ASN A 209 9.18 0.46 -3.35
C ASN A 209 9.57 1.94 -3.55
N TYR A 210 10.80 2.21 -3.99
CA TYR A 210 11.25 3.56 -4.31
C TYR A 210 10.45 4.15 -5.48
N ASN A 211 10.08 5.42 -5.35
CA ASN A 211 9.35 6.19 -6.36
C ASN A 211 8.09 5.45 -6.88
N TRP A 212 7.37 4.78 -5.98
CA TRP A 212 6.18 4.00 -6.32
C TRP A 212 4.95 4.86 -6.64
N LEU A 213 4.83 6.03 -6.03
CA LEU A 213 3.59 6.83 -6.06
C LEU A 213 3.41 7.65 -7.36
N PRO A 214 4.41 8.43 -7.83
CA PRO A 214 4.28 9.21 -9.07
C PRO A 214 3.87 8.41 -10.33
N PRO A 215 4.42 7.22 -10.62
CA PRO A 215 3.99 6.42 -11.77
C PRO A 215 2.54 5.94 -11.68
N LEU A 216 1.96 5.84 -10.49
CA LEU A 216 0.56 5.46 -10.31
C LEU A 216 -0.36 6.66 -10.55
N LEU A 217 0.06 7.88 -10.22
CA LEU A 217 -0.78 9.07 -10.36
C LEU A 217 -0.76 9.67 -11.76
N ASP A 218 0.34 9.56 -12.51
CA ASP A 218 0.46 10.15 -13.85
C ASP A 218 -0.59 9.65 -14.86
N PRO A 219 -0.92 8.34 -14.92
CA PRO A 219 -2.01 7.84 -15.77
C PRO A 219 -3.39 8.36 -15.36
N ILE A 220 -3.65 8.48 -14.05
CA ILE A 220 -4.91 9.01 -13.51
C ILE A 220 -5.07 10.50 -13.87
N VAL A 221 -3.98 11.27 -13.84
CA VAL A 221 -4.00 12.66 -14.31
C VAL A 221 -4.32 12.74 -15.80
N THR A 222 -3.86 11.77 -16.60
CA THR A 222 -4.11 11.73 -18.04
C THR A 222 -5.58 11.41 -18.32
N ASP A 223 -6.11 10.39 -17.65
CA ASP A 223 -7.53 10.02 -17.67
C ASP A 223 -8.00 9.66 -16.25
N TYR A 224 -8.88 10.49 -15.68
CA TYR A 224 -9.42 10.33 -14.33
C TYR A 224 -10.28 9.07 -14.15
N ARG A 225 -10.66 8.43 -15.27
CA ARG A 225 -11.44 7.18 -15.28
C ARG A 225 -10.55 5.93 -15.19
N THR A 226 -9.24 6.11 -15.28
CA THR A 226 -8.26 5.00 -15.24
C THR A 226 -8.03 4.52 -13.82
N VAL A 227 -8.02 3.19 -13.69
CA VAL A 227 -7.64 2.45 -12.48
C VAL A 227 -6.25 1.86 -12.71
N VAL A 228 -5.31 2.17 -11.84
CA VAL A 228 -3.91 1.72 -11.93
C VAL A 228 -3.63 0.69 -10.86
N CYS A 229 -2.77 -0.29 -11.13
CA CYS A 229 -2.26 -1.21 -10.13
C CYS A 229 -0.74 -1.27 -10.18
N PRO A 230 -0.04 -1.21 -9.04
CA PRO A 230 1.40 -1.48 -9.02
C PRO A 230 1.69 -2.95 -9.28
N PHE A 231 2.94 -3.25 -9.61
CA PHE A 231 3.47 -4.59 -9.45
C PHE A 231 3.43 -4.99 -7.97
N VAL A 232 2.98 -6.21 -7.70
CA VAL A 232 2.94 -6.78 -6.35
C VAL A 232 4.09 -7.78 -6.25
N ASP A 233 5.18 -7.34 -5.63
CA ASP A 233 6.34 -8.18 -5.34
C ASP A 233 6.08 -9.06 -4.10
N ILE A 234 6.84 -10.15 -3.98
CA ILE A 234 6.71 -11.11 -2.89
C ILE A 234 7.61 -10.69 -1.72
N ILE A 235 7.02 -10.60 -0.53
CA ILE A 235 7.73 -10.64 0.74
C ILE A 235 7.59 -12.07 1.26
N ASP A 236 8.71 -12.78 1.35
CA ASP A 236 8.73 -14.18 1.78
C ASP A 236 8.22 -14.32 3.23
N CYS A 237 7.22 -15.18 3.44
CA CYS A 237 6.54 -15.29 4.74
C CYS A 237 7.41 -15.92 5.84
N GLU A 238 8.51 -16.57 5.48
CA GLU A 238 9.44 -17.18 6.43
C GLU A 238 10.63 -16.27 6.72
N SER A 239 11.28 -15.76 5.68
CA SER A 239 12.58 -15.05 5.75
C SER A 239 12.48 -13.54 5.55
N TYR A 240 11.32 -13.01 5.12
CA TYR A 240 11.10 -11.61 4.76
C TYR A 240 11.99 -11.09 3.62
N GLU A 241 12.58 -11.99 2.82
CA GLU A 241 13.25 -11.63 1.57
C GLU A 241 12.25 -11.01 0.58
N ILE A 242 12.69 -9.96 -0.12
CA ILE A 242 11.90 -9.33 -1.19
C ILE A 242 12.35 -9.86 -2.55
N ARG A 243 11.41 -10.46 -3.29
CA ARG A 243 11.65 -11.01 -4.63
C ARG A 243 10.57 -10.53 -5.61
N ARG A 244 10.95 -10.34 -6.87
CA ARG A 244 9.97 -10.07 -7.93
C ARG A 244 9.08 -11.29 -8.14
N GLN A 245 7.79 -11.05 -8.31
CA GLN A 245 6.85 -12.11 -8.68
C GLN A 245 6.88 -12.40 -10.19
N ASP A 246 6.81 -11.35 -11.01
CA ASP A 246 6.80 -11.44 -12.48
C ASP A 246 7.41 -10.17 -13.12
N ASP A 247 7.52 -10.16 -14.45
CA ASP A 247 8.00 -9.03 -15.26
C ASP A 247 6.87 -8.36 -16.07
N GLY A 248 5.58 -8.59 -15.74
CA GLY A 248 4.46 -8.07 -16.54
C GLY A 248 3.32 -9.06 -16.82
N ALA A 249 2.84 -9.82 -15.84
CA ALA A 249 1.71 -10.72 -16.08
C ALA A 249 0.40 -9.96 -16.32
N ARG A 250 -0.63 -10.65 -16.83
CA ARG A 250 -2.02 -10.15 -16.84
C ARG A 250 -2.91 -10.99 -15.91
N GLY A 251 -3.66 -10.31 -15.06
CA GLY A 251 -4.64 -10.91 -14.17
C GLY A 251 -5.83 -11.44 -14.96
N ILE A 252 -6.16 -12.72 -14.76
CA ILE A 252 -7.27 -13.42 -15.38
C ILE A 252 -8.04 -14.22 -14.32
N PHE A 253 -9.21 -14.74 -14.69
CA PHE A 253 -10.02 -15.59 -13.82
C PHE A 253 -10.36 -16.90 -14.51
N LEU A 254 -10.35 -17.99 -13.75
CA LEU A 254 -10.97 -19.24 -14.17
C LEU A 254 -12.49 -19.15 -14.03
N CYS A 255 -13.23 -20.05 -14.69
CA CYS A 255 -14.71 -20.08 -14.63
C CYS A 255 -15.27 -20.23 -13.21
N HIS A 256 -14.48 -20.76 -12.26
CA HIS A 256 -14.84 -20.86 -10.85
C HIS A 256 -14.32 -19.67 -10.01
N ILE A 257 -13.95 -18.55 -10.67
CA ILE A 257 -13.62 -17.25 -10.06
C ILE A 257 -12.27 -17.24 -9.30
N SER A 258 -11.42 -18.24 -9.50
CA SER A 258 -10.03 -18.17 -9.02
C SER A 258 -9.20 -17.22 -9.89
N CYS A 259 -8.51 -16.27 -9.26
CA CYS A 259 -7.54 -15.39 -9.91
C CYS A 259 -6.31 -16.19 -10.36
N LEU A 260 -5.80 -15.89 -11.55
CA LEU A 260 -4.51 -16.35 -12.05
C LEU A 260 -3.79 -15.22 -12.76
N TYR A 261 -2.49 -15.42 -12.98
CA TYR A 261 -1.64 -14.53 -13.76
C TYR A 261 -1.18 -15.28 -15.02
N SER A 262 -1.37 -14.68 -16.20
CA SER A 262 -0.85 -15.21 -17.46
C SER A 262 0.35 -14.40 -17.94
N ASN A 263 1.46 -15.09 -18.24
CA ASN A 263 2.69 -14.52 -18.81
C ASN A 263 2.73 -14.53 -20.35
N SER A 264 1.62 -14.87 -21.02
CA SER A 264 1.57 -14.93 -22.47
C SER A 264 1.48 -13.53 -23.10
N MET A 265 2.62 -12.86 -23.29
CA MET A 265 2.76 -11.85 -24.33
C MET A 265 4.08 -12.04 -25.07
N THR A 266 3.99 -12.67 -26.24
CA THR A 266 4.96 -12.53 -27.33
C THR A 266 4.96 -11.07 -27.79
N TYR A 267 6.13 -10.45 -27.73
CA TYR A 267 6.54 -9.16 -28.34
C TYR A 267 5.48 -8.41 -29.15
N GLU A 268 4.87 -7.38 -28.55
CA GLU A 268 4.57 -6.05 -29.12
C GLU A 268 3.59 -5.32 -28.17
N TYR A 269 3.88 -4.06 -27.87
CA TYR A 269 3.16 -3.12 -26.97
C TYR A 269 3.31 -3.32 -25.46
N CYS A 270 4.21 -2.51 -24.89
CA CYS A 270 4.26 -2.20 -23.47
C CYS A 270 3.17 -1.15 -23.15
N SER A 271 1.96 -1.60 -22.88
CA SER A 271 0.89 -0.81 -22.27
C SER A 271 -0.16 -1.72 -21.62
N GLU A 272 -0.23 -1.60 -20.29
CA GLU A 272 -1.43 -1.64 -19.45
C GLU A 272 -2.03 -2.95 -18.89
N ILE A 273 -2.16 -2.86 -17.55
CA ILE A 273 -3.15 -3.39 -16.61
C ILE A 273 -2.96 -4.82 -16.09
N ASN A 274 -2.48 -4.88 -14.85
CA ASN A 274 -2.72 -5.95 -13.89
C ASN A 274 -3.76 -5.49 -12.87
N ILE A 275 -4.64 -6.38 -12.42
CA ILE A 275 -5.83 -6.05 -11.63
C ILE A 275 -5.47 -5.92 -10.16
N GLY A 276 -5.52 -4.69 -9.66
CA GLY A 276 -5.78 -4.35 -8.27
C GLY A 276 -6.98 -3.44 -8.28
N PHE A 277 -7.97 -3.69 -7.43
CA PHE A 277 -9.16 -2.86 -7.37
C PHE A 277 -8.80 -1.51 -6.73
N PHE A 278 -8.66 -0.48 -7.54
CA PHE A 278 -8.75 0.92 -7.10
C PHE A 278 -10.06 1.47 -7.60
N ILE A 279 -10.80 2.12 -6.71
CA ILE A 279 -12.03 2.81 -7.06
C ILE A 279 -11.68 4.29 -7.03
N PRO A 280 -11.58 4.99 -8.18
CA PRO A 280 -11.64 6.44 -8.16
C PRO A 280 -12.98 6.83 -7.51
N ILE A 281 -12.95 7.67 -6.49
CA ILE A 281 -14.19 8.23 -5.96
C ILE A 281 -14.78 9.12 -7.04
N THR A 282 -15.96 8.72 -7.53
CA THR A 282 -17.01 9.64 -7.97
C THR A 282 -18.35 9.10 -7.49
#